data_AF-A0A522T831-F1
#
_entry.id   AF-A0A522T831-F1
#
_cell.length_a   1.000
_cell.length_b   1.000
_cell.length_c   1.000
_cell.angle_alpha   90.00
_cell.angle_beta   90.00
_cell.angle_gamma   90.00
#
_symmetry.space_group_name_H-M   'P 1'
#
loop_
_entity.id
_entity.type
_entity.pdbx_description
1 polymer ?
#
loop_
_entity_poly.entity_id
_entity_poly.type
_entity_poly.pdbx_seq_one_letter_code
_entity_poly.pdbx_strand_id
1 'polypeptide(L)'
;MKLIEQKNHAQRDQDQGTEQPAAAATAVAGLRIDDIEHRRLRLQDRDYAAIHAITTANRPTPFLYRQIPPKWRYGACNSAQLCRTQAQVGWDFNPVILAGCAALATIYFAAYYGTGAHREKQWHFWPRAITFLFADVVLLLALISPLDPLGETRLFSAHMVQHLLLLEVVAPLWVLGLPVPVAQRLLRLPALSRIEKRLRDPRIAWPIGFFTLALWHIPYFYDLALSADGTHALEHLCFLLSAFVFWWPVVSPLASHRMPTVTSVLYLFSRMTANLMLGVVVIALPVGAYAAYAHRVLPLPFGLTPYTDKELGGYLMWLPTLLIDVAAVPLFLVLLLKPAVLPSQTLPEVTNPAAPAAFHG
;
A
#
# COMPACT_ATOMS: atom_id res chain seq x y z
N MET A 1 -59.97 -48.02 13.52
CA MET A 1 -58.71 -48.56 14.07
C MET A 1 -57.57 -48.54 13.02
N LYS A 2 -57.43 -47.44 12.28
CA LYS A 2 -56.29 -47.15 11.38
C LYS A 2 -55.88 -45.66 11.41
N LEU A 3 -56.47 -44.89 12.34
CA LEU A 3 -56.23 -43.45 12.52
C LEU A 3 -55.49 -43.11 13.84
N ILE A 4 -55.18 -44.12 14.67
CA ILE A 4 -54.44 -43.93 15.92
C ILE A 4 -52.95 -44.32 15.76
N GLU A 5 -52.61 -45.23 14.83
CA GLU A 5 -51.21 -45.59 14.53
C GLU A 5 -50.44 -44.51 13.76
N GLN A 6 -51.10 -43.72 12.90
CA GLN A 6 -50.43 -42.63 12.19
C GLN A 6 -50.07 -41.45 13.10
N LYS A 7 -50.78 -41.27 14.22
CA LYS A 7 -50.51 -40.18 15.17
C LYS A 7 -49.30 -40.48 16.07
N ASN A 8 -49.01 -41.75 16.32
CA ASN A 8 -47.85 -42.18 17.13
C ASN A 8 -46.53 -42.16 16.34
N HIS A 9 -46.56 -42.28 15.01
CA HIS A 9 -45.36 -42.12 14.19
C HIS A 9 -44.96 -40.65 14.01
N ALA A 10 -45.93 -39.75 13.85
CA ALA A 10 -45.65 -38.31 13.70
C ALA A 10 -45.10 -37.66 14.99
N GLN A 11 -45.41 -38.23 16.17
CA GLN A 11 -44.95 -37.71 17.46
C GLN A 11 -43.59 -38.27 17.90
N ARG A 12 -43.13 -39.38 17.29
CA ARG A 12 -41.79 -39.94 17.51
C ARG A 12 -40.69 -39.22 16.73
N ASP A 13 -41.05 -38.62 15.59
CA ASP A 13 -40.13 -37.84 14.75
C ASP A 13 -39.97 -36.39 15.23
N GLN A 14 -40.85 -35.90 16.12
CA GLN A 14 -40.78 -34.54 16.66
C GLN A 14 -39.94 -34.40 17.95
N ASP A 15 -39.70 -35.50 18.68
CA ASP A 15 -38.85 -35.49 19.88
C ASP A 15 -37.35 -35.79 19.60
N GLN A 16 -36.98 -36.11 18.35
CA GLN A 16 -35.57 -36.27 17.94
C GLN A 16 -34.91 -34.96 17.44
N GLY A 17 -35.61 -33.82 17.51
CA GLY A 17 -35.20 -32.56 16.90
C GLY A 17 -34.56 -31.51 17.82
N THR A 18 -34.39 -31.75 19.12
CA THR A 18 -34.04 -30.66 20.08
C THR A 18 -32.98 -31.02 21.14
N GLU A 19 -31.95 -31.78 20.79
CA GLU A 19 -30.74 -31.90 21.64
C GLU A 19 -29.45 -31.87 20.82
N GLN A 20 -29.10 -30.76 20.17
CA GLN A 20 -27.73 -30.61 19.65
C GLN A 20 -27.14 -29.20 19.42
N PRO A 21 -27.35 -28.19 20.30
CA PRO A 21 -26.39 -27.09 20.42
C PRO A 21 -25.28 -27.37 21.45
N ALA A 22 -25.50 -28.28 22.41
CA ALA A 22 -24.53 -28.54 23.48
C ALA A 22 -23.34 -29.40 23.01
N ALA A 23 -23.58 -30.51 22.29
CA ALA A 23 -22.52 -31.45 21.90
C ALA A 23 -21.49 -30.84 20.92
N ALA A 24 -21.89 -29.93 20.03
CA ALA A 24 -20.98 -29.23 19.14
C ALA A 24 -20.13 -28.18 19.88
N ALA A 25 -20.69 -27.51 20.89
CA ALA A 25 -19.96 -26.58 21.75
C ALA A 25 -18.98 -27.32 22.69
N THR A 26 -19.35 -28.51 23.19
CA THR A 26 -18.44 -29.34 24.00
C THR A 26 -17.29 -29.92 23.18
N ALA A 27 -17.48 -30.18 21.87
CA ALA A 27 -16.41 -30.63 20.98
C ALA A 27 -15.35 -29.56 20.69
N VAL A 28 -15.73 -28.27 20.71
CA VAL A 28 -14.78 -27.14 20.53
C VAL A 28 -14.04 -26.82 21.83
N ALA A 29 -14.66 -27.04 22.99
CA ALA A 29 -14.05 -26.78 24.30
C ALA A 29 -12.97 -27.81 24.71
N GLY A 30 -12.88 -28.96 24.03
CA GLY A 30 -11.92 -30.04 24.34
C GLY A 30 -10.73 -30.15 23.39
N LEU A 31 -10.62 -29.31 22.37
CA LEU A 31 -9.52 -29.36 21.41
C LEU A 31 -8.30 -28.60 21.97
N ARG A 32 -7.20 -29.32 22.21
CA ARG A 32 -5.88 -28.70 22.43
C ARG A 32 -5.50 -27.89 21.19
N ILE A 33 -4.80 -26.78 21.38
CA ILE A 33 -4.27 -25.94 20.28
C ILE A 33 -3.47 -26.81 19.28
N ASP A 34 -2.72 -27.78 19.80
CA ASP A 34 -1.94 -28.75 19.03
C ASP A 34 -2.81 -29.60 18.07
N ASP A 35 -4.04 -29.96 18.47
CA ASP A 35 -4.97 -30.73 17.64
C ASP A 35 -5.58 -29.89 16.52
N ILE A 36 -5.80 -28.59 16.78
CA ILE A 36 -6.27 -27.63 15.77
C ILE A 36 -5.16 -27.38 14.75
N GLU A 37 -3.90 -27.20 15.21
CA GLU A 37 -2.74 -27.09 14.33
C GLU A 37 -2.52 -28.37 13.53
N HIS A 38 -2.61 -29.56 14.14
CA HIS A 38 -2.50 -30.82 13.40
C HIS A 38 -3.64 -31.04 12.40
N ARG A 39 -4.85 -30.53 12.67
CA ARG A 39 -5.95 -30.53 11.69
C ARG A 39 -5.70 -29.53 10.56
N ARG A 40 -5.21 -28.33 10.89
CA ARG A 40 -4.82 -27.30 9.92
C ARG A 40 -3.72 -27.81 8.99
N LEU A 41 -2.67 -28.39 9.55
CA LEU A 41 -1.56 -29.01 8.82
C LEU A 41 -2.04 -30.18 7.95
N ARG A 42 -2.98 -31.02 8.42
CA ARG A 42 -3.54 -32.11 7.60
C ARG A 42 -4.46 -31.63 6.48
N LEU A 43 -5.22 -30.56 6.68
CA LEU A 43 -6.03 -29.94 5.63
C LEU A 43 -5.12 -29.24 4.61
N GLN A 44 -4.08 -28.57 5.09
CA GLN A 44 -3.02 -27.98 4.30
C GLN A 44 -2.31 -29.07 3.48
N ASP A 45 -1.88 -30.18 4.06
CA ASP A 45 -1.28 -31.32 3.35
C ASP A 45 -2.23 -31.99 2.36
N ARG A 46 -3.56 -32.00 2.63
CA ARG A 46 -4.55 -32.49 1.68
C ARG A 46 -4.76 -31.55 0.50
N ASP A 47 -4.80 -30.25 0.74
CA ASP A 47 -4.86 -29.24 -0.32
C ASP A 47 -3.53 -29.21 -1.10
N TYR A 48 -2.38 -29.36 -0.43
CA TYR A 48 -1.07 -29.53 -1.05
C TYR A 48 -1.00 -30.81 -1.87
N ALA A 49 -1.44 -31.96 -1.36
CA ALA A 49 -1.45 -33.21 -2.10
C ALA A 49 -2.45 -33.17 -3.26
N ALA A 50 -3.59 -32.48 -3.11
CA ALA A 50 -4.55 -32.25 -4.19
C ALA A 50 -3.97 -31.29 -5.25
N ILE A 51 -3.29 -30.21 -4.86
CA ILE A 51 -2.60 -29.29 -5.78
C ILE A 51 -1.45 -30.01 -6.47
N HIS A 52 -0.64 -30.79 -5.74
CA HIS A 52 0.47 -31.56 -6.28
C HIS A 52 -0.02 -32.67 -7.20
N ALA A 53 -1.12 -33.35 -6.88
CA ALA A 53 -1.78 -34.34 -7.74
C ALA A 53 -2.47 -33.70 -8.96
N ILE A 54 -3.06 -32.51 -8.84
CA ILE A 54 -3.55 -31.73 -9.99
C ILE A 54 -2.38 -31.31 -10.88
N THR A 55 -1.23 -30.97 -10.29
CA THR A 55 -0.02 -30.53 -11.02
C THR A 55 0.72 -31.69 -11.67
N THR A 56 0.69 -32.90 -11.09
CA THR A 56 1.37 -34.10 -11.63
C THR A 56 0.47 -35.01 -12.46
N ALA A 57 -0.84 -35.03 -12.23
CA ALA A 57 -1.77 -35.95 -12.91
C ALA A 57 -2.71 -35.27 -13.92
N ASN A 58 -2.94 -33.94 -13.85
CA ASN A 58 -3.80 -33.26 -14.81
C ASN A 58 -2.98 -32.37 -15.76
N ARG A 59 -2.86 -32.80 -17.02
CA ARG A 59 -2.81 -31.82 -18.11
C ARG A 59 -4.03 -30.91 -17.95
N PRO A 60 -3.90 -29.59 -17.81
CA PRO A 60 -5.05 -28.72 -17.65
C PRO A 60 -6.00 -28.93 -18.82
N THR A 61 -7.31 -29.00 -18.55
CA THR A 61 -8.32 -29.12 -19.60
C THR A 61 -8.11 -28.02 -20.64
N PRO A 62 -8.31 -28.30 -21.95
CA PRO A 62 -7.93 -27.38 -23.05
C PRO A 62 -8.51 -25.96 -22.95
N PHE A 63 -9.57 -25.78 -22.15
CA PHE A 63 -10.27 -24.52 -21.95
C PHE A 63 -9.54 -23.56 -21.00
N LEU A 64 -9.04 -24.04 -19.84
CA LEU A 64 -8.32 -23.19 -18.88
C LEU A 64 -6.90 -22.85 -19.38
N TYR A 65 -6.24 -23.79 -20.06
CA TYR A 65 -4.92 -23.55 -20.67
C TYR A 65 -4.93 -22.44 -21.73
N ARG A 66 -6.06 -22.24 -22.42
CA ARG A 66 -6.23 -21.16 -23.41
C ARG A 66 -6.36 -19.77 -22.79
N GLN A 67 -6.87 -19.66 -21.55
CA GLN A 67 -7.06 -18.37 -20.87
C GLN A 67 -5.77 -17.86 -20.22
N ILE A 68 -4.81 -18.75 -19.96
CA ILE A 68 -3.49 -18.41 -19.46
C ILE A 68 -2.70 -17.69 -20.57
N PRO A 69 -2.21 -16.45 -20.37
CA PRO A 69 -1.35 -15.76 -21.32
C PRO A 69 -0.10 -16.60 -21.68
N PRO A 70 0.44 -16.52 -22.90
CA PRO A 70 1.55 -17.36 -23.36
C PRO A 70 2.77 -17.37 -22.41
N LYS A 71 3.04 -16.24 -21.73
CA LYS A 71 4.13 -16.11 -20.75
C LYS A 71 3.96 -16.95 -19.48
N TRP A 72 2.75 -17.43 -19.23
CA TRP A 72 2.37 -18.26 -18.08
C TRP A 72 2.01 -19.70 -18.49
N ARG A 73 2.01 -20.02 -19.80
CA ARG A 73 1.71 -21.37 -20.28
C ARG A 73 2.93 -22.27 -20.11
N TYR A 74 2.75 -23.39 -19.41
CA TYR A 74 3.69 -24.50 -19.41
C TYR A 74 3.84 -25.03 -20.85
N GLY A 75 4.95 -24.70 -21.50
CA GLY A 75 5.52 -25.48 -22.60
C GLY A 75 6.53 -26.46 -22.01
N ALA A 76 6.56 -27.70 -22.53
CA ALA A 76 7.48 -28.77 -22.14
C ALA A 76 8.91 -28.22 -21.92
N CYS A 77 9.27 -28.02 -20.66
CA CYS A 77 10.51 -27.36 -20.28
C CYS A 77 11.55 -28.46 -20.06
N ASN A 78 12.45 -28.66 -21.03
CA ASN A 78 13.61 -29.51 -20.85
C ASN A 78 14.38 -29.01 -19.62
N SER A 79 14.92 -29.92 -18.81
CA SER A 79 15.62 -29.62 -17.55
C SER A 79 16.70 -28.53 -17.63
N ALA A 80 17.32 -28.34 -18.80
CA ALA A 80 18.28 -27.26 -19.07
C ALA A 80 17.67 -25.84 -19.17
N GLN A 81 16.35 -25.74 -19.28
CA GLN A 81 15.57 -24.51 -19.43
C GLN A 81 14.98 -24.06 -18.10
N LEU A 82 14.67 -25.00 -17.19
CA LEU A 82 14.43 -24.75 -15.76
C LEU A 82 15.62 -24.06 -15.06
N CYS A 83 16.85 -24.40 -15.47
CA CYS A 83 18.07 -23.72 -15.01
C CYS A 83 18.21 -22.29 -15.57
N ARG A 84 17.61 -22.00 -16.73
CA ARG A 84 17.59 -20.66 -17.35
C ARG A 84 16.40 -19.80 -16.90
N THR A 85 15.31 -20.40 -16.42
CA THR A 85 14.16 -19.74 -15.80
C THR A 85 14.26 -19.69 -14.27
N GLN A 86 15.45 -19.87 -13.70
CA GLN A 86 15.81 -19.01 -12.58
C GLN A 86 15.84 -17.58 -13.14
N ALA A 87 14.67 -16.92 -13.19
CA ALA A 87 14.61 -15.47 -13.34
C ALA A 87 15.73 -14.90 -12.47
N GLN A 88 16.68 -14.21 -13.10
CA GLN A 88 17.84 -13.69 -12.40
C GLN A 88 17.30 -12.77 -11.31
N VAL A 89 17.34 -13.24 -10.07
CA VAL A 89 17.10 -12.38 -8.90
C VAL A 89 18.34 -11.50 -8.84
N GLY A 90 18.23 -10.38 -9.54
CA GLY A 90 19.34 -9.51 -9.89
C GLY A 90 18.80 -8.11 -10.14
N TRP A 91 19.72 -7.19 -10.37
CA TRP A 91 19.38 -5.81 -10.65
C TRP A 91 18.90 -5.69 -12.10
N ASP A 92 17.68 -5.17 -12.30
CA ASP A 92 17.12 -4.90 -13.63
C ASP A 92 17.19 -3.40 -13.94
N PHE A 93 18.27 -2.99 -14.61
CA PHE A 93 18.52 -1.59 -14.97
C PHE A 93 17.65 -1.13 -16.15
N ASN A 94 16.32 -1.20 -15.97
CA ASN A 94 15.36 -0.79 -16.97
C ASN A 94 15.56 0.70 -17.33
N PRO A 95 15.88 1.02 -18.61
CA PRO A 95 16.21 2.39 -19.01
C PRO A 95 15.02 3.34 -18.87
N VAL A 96 13.78 2.84 -18.92
CA VAL A 96 12.58 3.67 -18.76
C VAL A 96 12.46 4.17 -17.32
N ILE A 97 12.74 3.31 -16.33
CA ILE A 97 12.70 3.66 -14.91
C ILE A 97 13.81 4.66 -14.58
N LEU A 98 15.04 4.38 -15.05
CA LEU A 98 16.19 5.28 -14.88
C LEU A 98 15.94 6.65 -15.51
N ALA A 99 15.43 6.68 -16.75
CA ALA A 99 15.10 7.92 -17.43
C ALA A 99 13.95 8.66 -16.73
N GLY A 100 12.95 7.94 -16.21
CA GLY A 100 11.83 8.50 -15.45
C GLY A 100 12.30 9.21 -14.18
N CYS A 101 13.15 8.59 -13.37
CA CYS A 101 13.70 9.18 -12.15
C CYS A 101 14.62 10.36 -12.47
N ALA A 102 15.50 10.23 -13.47
CA ALA A 102 16.34 11.34 -13.95
C ALA A 102 15.48 12.53 -14.44
N ALA A 103 14.36 12.25 -15.12
CA ALA A 103 13.42 13.28 -15.55
C ALA A 103 12.73 13.94 -14.35
N LEU A 104 12.28 13.19 -13.34
CA LEU A 104 11.69 13.73 -12.12
C LEU A 104 12.66 14.67 -11.39
N ALA A 105 13.92 14.24 -11.19
CA ALA A 105 14.96 15.08 -10.61
C ALA A 105 15.23 16.34 -11.45
N THR A 106 15.30 16.20 -12.78
CA THR A 106 15.52 17.34 -13.69
C THR A 106 14.36 18.33 -13.62
N ILE A 107 13.11 17.84 -13.67
CA ILE A 107 11.90 18.67 -13.55
C ILE A 107 11.87 19.37 -12.19
N TYR A 108 12.24 18.68 -11.11
CA TYR A 108 12.32 19.26 -9.76
C TYR A 108 13.23 20.49 -9.73
N PHE A 109 14.48 20.33 -10.17
CA PHE A 109 15.45 21.42 -10.18
C PHE A 109 15.05 22.52 -11.17
N ALA A 110 14.62 22.16 -12.39
CA ALA A 110 14.16 23.13 -13.38
C ALA A 110 12.98 23.97 -12.88
N ALA A 111 11.99 23.34 -12.23
CA ALA A 111 10.86 24.04 -11.63
C ALA A 111 11.31 24.98 -10.51
N TYR A 112 12.23 24.52 -9.63
CA TYR A 112 12.78 25.35 -8.56
C TYR A 112 13.55 26.55 -9.11
N TYR A 113 14.52 26.35 -10.00
CA TYR A 113 15.31 27.43 -10.58
C TYR A 113 14.44 28.39 -11.41
N GLY A 114 13.45 27.85 -12.13
CA GLY A 114 12.46 28.62 -12.89
C GLY A 114 11.59 29.53 -12.04
N THR A 115 11.44 29.27 -10.72
CA THR A 115 10.76 30.19 -9.81
C THR A 115 11.54 31.47 -9.51
N GLY A 116 12.86 31.48 -9.73
CA GLY A 116 13.75 32.57 -9.33
C GLY A 116 14.12 32.58 -7.84
N ALA A 117 13.51 31.71 -7.01
CA ALA A 117 13.73 31.67 -5.56
C ALA A 117 15.17 31.36 -5.13
N HIS A 118 15.97 30.77 -6.02
CA HIS A 118 17.41 30.53 -5.80
C HIS A 118 18.19 31.83 -5.57
N ARG A 119 17.70 32.97 -6.07
CA ARG A 119 18.34 34.29 -5.92
C ARG A 119 18.23 34.85 -4.49
N GLU A 120 17.28 34.35 -3.70
CA GLU A 120 16.97 34.85 -2.36
C GLU A 120 17.62 34.01 -1.22
N LYS A 121 18.58 33.11 -1.54
CA LYS A 121 19.28 32.23 -0.57
C LYS A 121 18.34 31.57 0.46
N GLN A 122 17.36 30.81 -0.03
CA GLN A 122 16.44 30.10 0.86
C GLN A 122 17.11 28.88 1.54
N TRP A 123 17.49 29.03 2.80
CA TRP A 123 18.13 28.00 3.64
C TRP A 123 17.34 26.67 3.74
N HIS A 124 16.03 26.71 3.52
CA HIS A 124 15.16 25.54 3.62
C HIS A 124 15.07 24.70 2.33
N PHE A 125 15.76 25.10 1.24
CA PHE A 125 15.73 24.36 -0.03
C PHE A 125 16.41 23.00 0.06
N TRP A 126 17.67 22.96 0.52
CA TRP A 126 18.48 21.73 0.50
C TRP A 126 17.88 20.56 1.28
N PRO A 127 17.35 20.75 2.50
CA PRO A 127 16.66 19.66 3.21
C PRO A 127 15.51 19.06 2.39
N ARG A 128 14.71 19.90 1.71
CA ARG A 128 13.60 19.46 0.87
C ARG A 128 14.08 18.74 -0.39
N ALA A 129 15.14 19.24 -1.03
CA ALA A 129 15.75 18.59 -2.19
C ALA A 129 16.30 17.20 -1.82
N ILE A 130 16.97 17.09 -0.68
CA ILE A 130 17.48 15.80 -0.17
C ILE A 130 16.31 14.84 0.11
N THR A 131 15.23 15.31 0.75
CA THR A 131 14.02 14.48 0.97
C THR A 131 13.41 13.99 -0.34
N PHE A 132 13.28 14.86 -1.34
CA PHE A 132 12.73 14.50 -2.64
C PHE A 132 13.62 13.48 -3.38
N LEU A 133 14.93 13.74 -3.44
CA LEU A 133 15.88 12.85 -4.10
C LEU A 133 16.01 11.51 -3.37
N PHE A 134 15.91 11.51 -2.05
CA PHE A 134 15.87 10.27 -1.27
C PHE A 134 14.64 9.42 -1.62
N ALA A 135 13.47 10.05 -1.79
CA ALA A 135 12.28 9.36 -2.28
C ALA A 135 12.50 8.74 -3.67
N ASP A 136 13.16 9.47 -4.57
CA ASP A 136 13.49 9.01 -5.92
C ASP A 136 14.48 7.83 -5.90
N VAL A 137 15.45 7.84 -4.98
CA VAL A 137 16.34 6.69 -4.73
C VAL A 137 15.55 5.48 -4.20
N VAL A 138 14.60 5.68 -3.27
CA VAL A 138 13.75 4.58 -2.78
C VAL A 138 12.88 4.02 -3.92
N LEU A 139 12.34 4.87 -4.79
CA LEU A 139 11.61 4.44 -5.99
C LEU A 139 12.49 3.60 -6.91
N LEU A 140 13.71 4.06 -7.21
CA LEU A 140 14.68 3.30 -8.00
C LEU A 140 14.98 1.93 -7.38
N LEU A 141 15.24 1.89 -6.07
CA LEU A 141 15.49 0.63 -5.38
C LEU A 141 14.27 -0.28 -5.41
N ALA A 142 13.06 0.25 -5.27
CA ALA A 142 11.85 -0.56 -5.33
C ALA A 142 11.64 -1.22 -6.71
N LEU A 143 12.05 -0.56 -7.81
CA LEU A 143 11.76 -0.99 -9.18
C LEU A 143 12.94 -1.62 -9.94
N ILE A 144 14.19 -1.43 -9.50
CA ILE A 144 15.41 -1.92 -10.19
C ILE A 144 16.14 -2.97 -9.35
N SER A 145 15.91 -3.00 -8.03
CA SER A 145 16.54 -4.02 -7.18
C SER A 145 15.92 -5.40 -7.42
N PRO A 146 16.54 -6.48 -6.90
CA PRO A 146 15.97 -7.82 -6.98
C PRO A 146 14.57 -7.96 -6.35
N LEU A 147 14.08 -6.95 -5.64
CA LEU A 147 12.71 -6.88 -5.13
C LEU A 147 11.68 -6.96 -6.25
N ASP A 148 11.88 -6.24 -7.36
CA ASP A 148 10.93 -6.19 -8.48
C ASP A 148 10.76 -7.56 -9.15
N PRO A 149 11.81 -8.24 -9.64
CA PRO A 149 11.66 -9.57 -10.22
C PRO A 149 11.22 -10.61 -9.19
N LEU A 150 11.53 -10.44 -7.89
CA LEU A 150 10.99 -11.31 -6.84
C LEU A 150 9.49 -11.14 -6.68
N GLY A 151 8.99 -9.90 -6.67
CA GLY A 151 7.57 -9.59 -6.61
C GLY A 151 6.84 -10.12 -7.83
N GLU A 152 7.33 -9.79 -9.03
CA GLU A 152 6.68 -10.18 -10.28
C GLU A 152 6.63 -11.70 -10.48
N THR A 153 7.73 -12.41 -10.13
CA THR A 153 7.94 -13.80 -10.59
C THR A 153 7.96 -14.84 -9.48
N ARG A 154 8.04 -14.48 -8.19
CA ARG A 154 8.04 -15.49 -7.11
C ARG A 154 7.13 -15.22 -5.92
N LEU A 155 7.20 -14.06 -5.30
CA LEU A 155 6.66 -13.82 -3.96
C LEU A 155 5.60 -12.71 -3.96
N PHE A 156 4.40 -13.05 -3.51
CA PHE A 156 3.33 -12.10 -3.23
C PHE A 156 3.79 -11.08 -2.17
N SER A 157 4.49 -11.53 -1.12
CA SER A 157 4.99 -10.64 -0.06
C SER A 157 6.02 -9.62 -0.58
N ALA A 158 6.89 -10.00 -1.52
CA ALA A 158 7.85 -9.07 -2.13
C ALA A 158 7.13 -7.98 -2.94
N HIS A 159 6.10 -8.36 -3.69
CA HIS A 159 5.25 -7.42 -4.41
C HIS A 159 4.52 -6.45 -3.45
N MET A 160 4.06 -6.94 -2.29
CA MET A 160 3.49 -6.07 -1.25
C MET A 160 4.49 -5.10 -0.65
N VAL A 161 5.74 -5.53 -0.45
CA VAL A 161 6.81 -4.61 -0.01
C VAL A 161 7.05 -3.51 -1.05
N GLN A 162 7.02 -3.84 -2.33
CA GLN A 162 7.14 -2.86 -3.41
C GLN A 162 6.01 -1.82 -3.35
N HIS A 163 4.74 -2.26 -3.27
CA HIS A 163 3.61 -1.34 -3.10
C HIS A 163 3.71 -0.49 -1.83
N LEU A 164 4.15 -1.08 -0.72
CA LEU A 164 4.36 -0.37 0.55
C LEU A 164 5.40 0.76 0.41
N LEU A 165 6.53 0.50 -0.26
CA LEU A 165 7.56 1.51 -0.50
C LEU A 165 7.00 2.67 -1.33
N LEU A 166 6.24 2.38 -2.38
CA LEU A 166 5.64 3.40 -3.25
C LEU A 166 4.62 4.27 -2.49
N LEU A 167 3.71 3.63 -1.74
CA LEU A 167 2.59 4.29 -1.09
C LEU A 167 2.98 5.02 0.21
N GLU A 168 3.83 4.41 1.04
CA GLU A 168 4.12 4.89 2.40
C GLU A 168 5.46 5.62 2.53
N VAL A 169 6.38 5.44 1.57
CA VAL A 169 7.71 6.07 1.64
C VAL A 169 7.86 7.09 0.52
N VAL A 170 7.75 6.66 -0.74
CA VAL A 170 8.02 7.54 -1.90
C VAL A 170 7.02 8.70 -1.94
N ALA A 171 5.72 8.42 -1.95
CA ALA A 171 4.68 9.44 -2.07
C ALA A 171 4.74 10.55 -0.99
N PRO A 172 4.76 10.25 0.33
CA PRO A 172 4.82 11.31 1.34
C PRO A 172 6.15 12.08 1.30
N LEU A 173 7.28 11.43 0.99
CA LEU A 173 8.57 12.11 0.86
C LEU A 173 8.60 13.03 -0.37
N TRP A 174 7.95 12.67 -1.48
CA TRP A 174 7.78 13.58 -2.61
C TRP A 174 6.97 14.83 -2.24
N VAL A 175 5.86 14.66 -1.49
CA VAL A 175 5.05 15.81 -1.03
C VAL A 175 5.87 16.69 -0.07
N LEU A 176 6.57 16.10 0.89
CA LEU A 176 7.41 16.80 1.86
C LEU A 176 8.60 17.52 1.20
N GLY A 177 9.22 16.86 0.22
CA GLY A 177 10.38 17.35 -0.52
C GLY A 177 10.04 18.42 -1.56
N LEU A 178 8.75 18.66 -1.85
CA LEU A 178 8.34 19.66 -2.82
C LEU A 178 8.74 21.09 -2.35
N PRO A 179 9.42 21.91 -3.18
CA PRO A 179 9.79 23.26 -2.80
C PRO A 179 8.56 24.15 -2.65
N VAL A 180 8.48 24.90 -1.56
CA VAL A 180 7.37 25.84 -1.29
C VAL A 180 7.17 26.85 -2.44
N PRO A 181 8.21 27.47 -3.01
CA PRO A 181 8.03 28.42 -4.12
C PRO A 181 7.43 27.77 -5.37
N VAL A 182 7.78 26.50 -5.65
CA VAL A 182 7.23 25.74 -6.78
C VAL A 182 5.74 25.48 -6.54
N ALA A 183 5.38 24.96 -5.35
CA ALA A 183 3.99 24.72 -4.99
C ALA A 183 3.15 26.01 -5.06
N GLN A 184 3.65 27.12 -4.50
CA GLN A 184 2.98 28.42 -4.57
C GLN A 184 2.78 28.89 -6.02
N ARG A 185 3.81 28.77 -6.87
CA ARG A 185 3.73 29.19 -8.27
C ARG A 185 2.73 28.35 -9.06
N LEU A 186 2.72 27.03 -8.87
CA LEU A 186 1.75 26.14 -9.52
C LEU A 186 0.31 26.47 -9.10
N LEU A 187 0.07 26.71 -7.81
CA LEU A 187 -1.26 27.01 -7.28
C LEU A 187 -1.72 28.46 -7.52
N ARG A 188 -0.91 29.31 -8.13
CA ARG A 188 -1.38 30.58 -8.72
C ARG A 188 -2.17 30.37 -10.01
N LEU A 189 -1.98 29.24 -10.69
CA LEU A 189 -2.79 28.89 -11.86
C LEU A 189 -4.20 28.47 -11.40
N PRO A 190 -5.27 29.14 -11.86
CA PRO A 190 -6.62 28.94 -11.33
C PRO A 190 -7.14 27.52 -11.54
N ALA A 191 -6.76 26.86 -12.64
CA ALA A 191 -7.13 25.48 -12.90
C ALA A 191 -6.50 24.52 -11.87
N LEU A 192 -5.19 24.64 -11.63
CA LEU A 192 -4.48 23.80 -10.68
C LEU A 192 -4.93 24.05 -9.23
N SER A 193 -5.19 25.31 -8.88
CA SER A 193 -5.75 25.66 -7.57
C SER A 193 -7.11 25.01 -7.30
N ARG A 194 -8.01 24.98 -8.31
CA ARG A 194 -9.31 24.31 -8.18
C ARG A 194 -9.18 22.81 -8.05
N ILE A 195 -8.30 22.19 -8.85
CA ILE A 195 -8.03 20.75 -8.80
C ILE A 195 -7.45 20.39 -7.43
N GLU A 196 -6.43 21.11 -6.98
CA GLU A 196 -5.80 20.90 -5.67
C GLU A 196 -6.81 21.06 -4.53
N LYS A 197 -7.62 22.12 -4.53
CA LYS A 197 -8.64 22.34 -3.50
C LYS A 197 -9.63 21.16 -3.41
N ARG A 198 -9.99 20.54 -4.55
CA ARG A 198 -10.87 19.38 -4.60
C ARG A 198 -10.16 18.11 -4.16
N LEU A 199 -8.96 17.84 -4.67
CA LEU A 199 -8.20 16.63 -4.35
C LEU A 199 -7.66 16.63 -2.92
N ARG A 200 -7.51 17.80 -2.30
CA ARG A 200 -7.11 17.93 -0.90
C ARG A 200 -8.26 17.66 0.09
N ASP A 201 -9.53 17.73 -0.34
CA ASP A 201 -10.64 17.41 0.56
C ASP A 201 -10.50 15.96 1.04
N PRO A 202 -10.41 15.70 2.37
CA PRO A 202 -10.26 14.34 2.89
C PRO A 202 -11.34 13.38 2.41
N ARG A 203 -12.55 13.88 2.11
CA ARG A 203 -13.66 13.10 1.57
C ARG A 203 -13.43 12.60 0.15
N ILE A 204 -12.46 13.17 -0.55
CA ILE A 204 -12.08 12.82 -1.93
C ILE A 204 -10.72 12.13 -1.93
N ALA A 205 -9.74 12.67 -1.18
CA ALA A 205 -8.40 12.10 -1.07
C ALA A 205 -8.42 10.68 -0.49
N TRP A 206 -9.20 10.47 0.59
CA TRP A 206 -9.24 9.18 1.27
C TRP A 206 -9.81 8.06 0.38
N PRO A 207 -10.99 8.23 -0.27
CA PRO A 207 -11.51 7.20 -1.16
C PRO A 207 -10.61 6.94 -2.37
N ILE A 208 -9.97 7.97 -2.93
CA ILE A 208 -9.03 7.79 -4.05
C ILE A 208 -7.89 6.85 -3.63
N GLY A 209 -7.26 7.09 -2.47
CA GLY A 209 -6.20 6.23 -1.95
C GLY A 209 -6.69 4.79 -1.71
N PHE A 210 -7.76 4.64 -0.92
CA PHE A 210 -8.27 3.33 -0.53
C PHE A 210 -8.79 2.50 -1.71
N PHE A 211 -9.66 3.07 -2.57
CA PHE A 211 -10.24 2.32 -3.67
C PHE A 211 -9.23 2.02 -4.77
N THR A 212 -8.19 2.85 -4.95
CA THR A 212 -7.08 2.49 -5.85
C THR A 212 -6.36 1.25 -5.32
N LEU A 213 -6.02 1.22 -4.02
CA LEU A 213 -5.41 0.05 -3.39
C LEU A 213 -6.32 -1.19 -3.52
N ALA A 214 -7.58 -1.08 -3.14
CA ALA A 214 -8.53 -2.18 -3.16
C ALA A 214 -8.76 -2.73 -4.57
N LEU A 215 -8.89 -1.86 -5.59
CA LEU A 215 -9.14 -2.25 -6.98
C LEU A 215 -8.04 -3.18 -7.51
N TRP A 216 -6.78 -2.80 -7.30
CA TRP A 216 -5.62 -3.56 -7.77
C TRP A 216 -5.41 -4.86 -6.97
N HIS A 217 -5.98 -4.97 -5.78
CA HIS A 217 -5.97 -6.20 -4.98
C HIS A 217 -7.16 -7.13 -5.26
N ILE A 218 -8.06 -6.76 -6.16
CA ILE A 218 -9.04 -7.71 -6.69
C ILE A 218 -8.29 -8.72 -7.57
N PRO A 219 -8.47 -10.05 -7.37
CA PRO A 219 -7.68 -11.07 -8.05
C PRO A 219 -7.54 -10.90 -9.57
N TYR A 220 -8.63 -10.52 -10.25
CA TYR A 220 -8.62 -10.27 -11.69
C TYR A 220 -7.66 -9.15 -12.10
N PHE A 221 -7.72 -7.99 -11.45
CA PHE A 221 -6.85 -6.85 -11.78
C PHE A 221 -5.41 -7.10 -11.34
N TYR A 222 -5.25 -7.79 -10.22
CA TYR A 222 -3.96 -8.22 -9.70
C TYR A 222 -3.23 -9.12 -10.71
N ASP A 223 -3.89 -10.19 -11.18
CA ASP A 223 -3.31 -11.08 -12.18
C ASP A 223 -3.09 -10.36 -13.52
N LEU A 224 -3.97 -9.41 -13.87
CA LEU A 224 -3.80 -8.58 -15.07
C LEU A 224 -2.56 -7.69 -14.99
N ALA A 225 -2.29 -7.07 -13.84
CA ALA A 225 -1.08 -6.27 -13.60
C ALA A 225 0.16 -7.12 -13.84
N LEU A 226 0.24 -8.29 -13.22
CA LEU A 226 1.36 -9.20 -13.42
C LEU A 226 1.40 -9.79 -14.85
N SER A 227 0.28 -9.83 -15.58
CA SER A 227 0.21 -10.40 -16.92
C SER A 227 0.84 -9.55 -18.03
N ALA A 228 1.07 -8.25 -17.81
CA ALA A 228 1.66 -7.36 -18.81
C ALA A 228 2.39 -6.19 -18.15
N ASP A 229 3.64 -5.96 -18.55
CA ASP A 229 4.53 -4.96 -17.96
C ASP A 229 3.92 -3.54 -18.02
N GLY A 230 3.18 -3.23 -19.09
CA GLY A 230 2.45 -1.96 -19.23
C GLY A 230 1.32 -1.80 -18.22
N THR A 231 0.62 -2.88 -17.86
CA THR A 231 -0.42 -2.84 -16.82
C THR A 231 0.22 -2.75 -15.43
N HIS A 232 1.31 -3.47 -15.20
CA HIS A 232 2.08 -3.36 -13.95
C HIS A 232 2.58 -1.92 -13.73
N ALA A 233 3.13 -1.29 -14.77
CA ALA A 233 3.53 0.12 -14.72
C ALA A 233 2.34 1.06 -14.46
N LEU A 234 1.17 0.77 -15.03
CA LEU A 234 -0.06 1.53 -14.77
C LEU A 234 -0.53 1.39 -13.32
N GLU A 235 -0.46 0.18 -12.75
CA GLU A 235 -0.76 -0.06 -11.33
C GLU A 235 0.16 0.78 -10.43
N HIS A 236 1.47 0.71 -10.64
CA HIS A 236 2.43 1.53 -9.89
C HIS A 236 2.16 3.03 -10.03
N LEU A 237 1.82 3.50 -11.23
CA LEU A 237 1.46 4.90 -11.45
C LEU A 237 0.18 5.28 -10.69
N CYS A 238 -0.84 4.42 -10.71
CA CYS A 238 -2.07 4.61 -9.93
C CYS A 238 -1.76 4.72 -8.43
N PHE A 239 -0.90 3.86 -7.89
CA PHE A 239 -0.48 3.92 -6.49
C PHE A 239 0.27 5.21 -6.17
N LEU A 240 1.28 5.59 -6.95
CA LEU A 240 2.03 6.82 -6.72
C LEU A 240 1.13 8.07 -6.76
N LEU A 241 0.25 8.18 -7.74
CA LEU A 241 -0.65 9.33 -7.89
C LEU A 241 -1.71 9.38 -6.77
N SER A 242 -2.34 8.24 -6.47
CA SER A 242 -3.37 8.18 -5.42
C SER A 242 -2.78 8.41 -4.03
N ALA A 243 -1.59 7.88 -3.75
CA ALA A 243 -0.87 8.14 -2.49
C ALA A 243 -0.39 9.59 -2.41
N PHE A 244 0.10 10.19 -3.50
CA PHE A 244 0.46 11.60 -3.50
C PHE A 244 -0.75 12.49 -3.13
N VAL A 245 -1.92 12.20 -3.70
CA VAL A 245 -3.18 12.86 -3.35
C VAL A 245 -3.58 12.60 -1.89
N PHE A 246 -3.46 11.35 -1.43
CA PHE A 246 -3.80 10.96 -0.06
C PHE A 246 -2.96 11.69 0.99
N TRP A 247 -1.64 11.79 0.76
CA TRP A 247 -0.69 12.41 1.69
C TRP A 247 -0.69 13.94 1.59
N TRP A 248 -1.12 14.51 0.47
CA TRP A 248 -1.18 15.96 0.27
C TRP A 248 -1.82 16.75 1.42
N PRO A 249 -3.07 16.47 1.86
CA PRO A 249 -3.68 17.20 2.97
C PRO A 249 -2.98 16.99 4.32
N VAL A 250 -2.19 15.93 4.49
CA VAL A 250 -1.51 15.62 5.76
C VAL A 250 -0.19 16.38 5.84
N VAL A 251 0.61 16.35 4.76
CA VAL A 251 2.02 16.76 4.79
C VAL A 251 2.36 17.90 3.83
N SER A 252 1.34 18.56 3.26
CA SER A 252 1.49 19.62 2.25
C SER A 252 2.66 20.58 2.55
N PRO A 253 3.45 20.99 1.55
CA PRO A 253 4.48 22.00 1.76
C PRO A 253 3.90 23.36 2.21
N LEU A 254 2.62 23.62 1.93
CA LEU A 254 1.91 24.83 2.31
C LEU A 254 1.15 24.60 3.62
N ALA A 255 1.57 25.28 4.70
CA ALA A 255 0.98 25.09 6.03
C ALA A 255 -0.54 25.36 6.06
N SER A 256 -1.02 26.36 5.32
CA SER A 256 -2.45 26.68 5.21
C SER A 256 -3.27 25.61 4.47
N HIS A 257 -2.61 24.68 3.79
CA HIS A 257 -3.22 23.57 3.06
C HIS A 257 -3.14 22.27 3.88
N ARG A 258 -2.61 22.30 5.10
CA ARG A 258 -2.60 21.11 5.96
C ARG A 258 -3.93 20.96 6.68
N MET A 259 -4.33 19.72 6.85
CA MET A 259 -5.46 19.34 7.67
C MET A 259 -5.13 19.58 9.16
N PRO A 260 -6.12 20.00 9.99
CA PRO A 260 -5.91 20.13 11.43
C PRO A 260 -5.46 18.81 12.06
N THR A 261 -4.59 18.89 13.06
CA THR A 261 -3.94 17.71 13.67
C THR A 261 -4.91 16.61 14.07
N VAL A 262 -6.00 16.94 14.76
CA VAL A 262 -7.00 15.95 15.20
C VAL A 262 -7.66 15.26 14.01
N THR A 263 -8.00 16.02 12.95
CA THR A 263 -8.59 15.45 11.74
C THR A 263 -7.58 14.58 10.99
N SER A 264 -6.30 14.95 10.96
CA SER A 264 -5.23 14.13 10.38
C SER A 264 -5.06 12.81 11.13
N VAL A 265 -5.12 12.82 12.47
CA VAL A 265 -5.07 11.58 13.28
C VAL A 265 -6.24 10.66 12.93
N LEU A 266 -7.47 11.19 12.90
CA LEU A 266 -8.65 10.41 12.54
C LEU A 266 -8.61 9.89 11.10
N TYR A 267 -8.05 10.68 10.19
CA TYR A 267 -7.87 10.35 8.78
C TYR A 267 -6.87 9.20 8.56
N LEU A 268 -5.73 9.23 9.26
CA LEU A 268 -4.75 8.15 9.22
C LEU A 268 -5.25 6.90 9.94
N PHE A 269 -5.90 7.06 11.10
CA PHE A 269 -6.50 5.94 11.83
C PHE A 269 -7.61 5.23 11.04
N SER A 270 -8.45 5.99 10.31
CA SER A 270 -9.48 5.39 9.46
C SER A 270 -8.86 4.63 8.28
N ARG A 271 -7.78 5.16 7.68
CA ARG A 271 -7.02 4.42 6.66
C ARG A 271 -6.46 3.11 7.21
N MET A 272 -5.81 3.15 8.36
CA MET A 272 -5.28 1.96 9.03
C MET A 272 -6.37 0.88 9.20
N THR A 273 -7.56 1.28 9.64
CA THR A 273 -8.70 0.36 9.79
C THR A 273 -9.12 -0.24 8.45
N ALA A 274 -9.18 0.57 7.39
CA ALA A 274 -9.55 0.11 6.06
C ALA A 274 -8.52 -0.85 5.45
N ASN A 275 -7.22 -0.56 5.62
CA ASN A 275 -6.14 -1.43 5.18
C ASN A 275 -6.11 -2.77 5.95
N LEU A 276 -6.42 -2.74 7.26
CA LEU A 276 -6.60 -3.96 8.04
C LEU A 276 -7.71 -4.84 7.46
N MET A 277 -8.87 -4.26 7.13
CA MET A 277 -9.97 -4.99 6.52
C MET A 277 -9.57 -5.60 5.17
N LEU A 278 -8.89 -4.81 4.32
CA LEU A 278 -8.41 -5.32 3.03
C LEU A 278 -7.38 -6.45 3.20
N GLY A 279 -6.43 -6.31 4.13
CA GLY A 279 -5.45 -7.35 4.46
C GLY A 279 -6.10 -8.64 4.96
N VAL A 280 -7.12 -8.54 5.82
CA VAL A 280 -7.90 -9.71 6.28
C VAL A 280 -8.61 -10.40 5.12
N VAL A 281 -9.19 -9.64 4.18
CA VAL A 281 -9.79 -10.21 2.96
C VAL A 281 -8.74 -10.98 2.15
N VAL A 282 -7.56 -10.40 1.93
CA VAL A 282 -6.46 -11.07 1.21
C VAL A 282 -6.00 -12.35 1.92
N ILE A 283 -5.92 -12.35 3.26
CA ILE A 283 -5.59 -13.53 4.07
C ILE A 283 -6.69 -14.61 3.94
N ALA A 284 -7.96 -14.21 3.94
CA ALA A 284 -9.09 -15.14 3.84
C ALA A 284 -9.26 -15.77 2.46
N LEU A 285 -8.79 -15.12 1.39
CA LEU A 285 -8.88 -15.66 0.04
C LEU A 285 -8.10 -16.97 -0.11
N PRO A 286 -8.58 -17.95 -0.90
CA PRO A 286 -7.82 -19.16 -1.21
C PRO A 286 -6.47 -18.82 -1.86
N VAL A 287 -5.46 -19.67 -1.67
CA VAL A 287 -4.14 -19.49 -2.31
C VAL A 287 -4.24 -19.42 -3.84
N GLY A 288 -5.18 -20.16 -4.41
CA GLY A 288 -5.48 -20.15 -5.84
C GLY A 288 -6.19 -18.89 -6.35
N ALA A 289 -6.56 -17.94 -5.49
CA ALA A 289 -7.23 -16.72 -5.92
C ALA A 289 -6.34 -15.86 -6.82
N TYR A 290 -5.04 -15.77 -6.52
CA TYR A 290 -4.06 -15.08 -7.35
C TYR A 290 -3.33 -16.09 -8.24
N ALA A 291 -3.83 -16.29 -9.46
CA ALA A 291 -3.32 -17.31 -10.37
C ALA A 291 -1.84 -17.12 -10.70
N ALA A 292 -1.37 -15.87 -10.68
CA ALA A 292 0.04 -15.54 -10.87
C ALA A 292 0.97 -16.29 -9.90
N TYR A 293 0.56 -16.50 -8.64
CA TYR A 293 1.37 -17.18 -7.62
C TYR A 293 0.95 -18.62 -7.33
N ALA A 294 -0.28 -19.01 -7.70
CA ALA A 294 -0.84 -20.33 -7.40
C ALA A 294 -0.06 -21.51 -8.03
N HIS A 295 0.64 -21.29 -9.14
CA HIS A 295 1.27 -22.34 -9.94
C HIS A 295 2.81 -22.34 -9.88
N ARG A 296 3.42 -21.63 -8.92
CA ARG A 296 4.87 -21.44 -8.88
C ARG A 296 5.60 -22.60 -8.21
N VAL A 297 6.72 -23.01 -8.81
CA VAL A 297 7.49 -24.21 -8.45
C VAL A 297 8.12 -24.05 -7.07
N LEU A 298 7.87 -25.02 -6.18
CA LEU A 298 8.48 -25.16 -4.87
C LEU A 298 9.95 -25.63 -4.96
N PRO A 299 10.82 -25.27 -4.01
CA PRO A 299 10.54 -24.39 -2.86
C PRO A 299 10.63 -22.91 -3.25
N LEU A 300 9.75 -22.08 -2.68
CA LEU A 300 9.88 -20.63 -2.80
C LEU A 300 11.15 -20.15 -2.07
N PRO A 301 11.69 -18.96 -2.42
CA PRO A 301 12.77 -18.36 -1.65
C PRO A 301 12.46 -18.32 -0.15
N PHE A 302 13.50 -18.42 0.68
CA PHE A 302 13.41 -18.39 2.15
C PHE A 302 12.60 -19.53 2.78
N GLY A 303 12.32 -20.61 2.04
CA GLY A 303 11.58 -21.77 2.56
C GLY A 303 10.09 -21.49 2.74
N LEU A 304 9.56 -20.43 2.11
CA LEU A 304 8.15 -20.08 2.17
C LEU A 304 7.30 -21.07 1.36
N THR A 305 6.03 -21.12 1.72
CA THR A 305 5.00 -21.81 0.96
C THR A 305 4.06 -20.77 0.34
N PRO A 306 3.38 -21.05 -0.78
CA PRO A 306 2.45 -20.09 -1.38
C PRO A 306 1.37 -19.60 -0.40
N TYR A 307 0.96 -20.47 0.54
CA TYR A 307 0.04 -20.12 1.61
C TYR A 307 0.63 -19.09 2.58
N THR A 308 1.83 -19.36 3.13
CA THR A 308 2.47 -18.50 4.11
C THR A 308 2.96 -17.17 3.52
N ASP A 309 3.40 -17.18 2.25
CA ASP A 309 3.78 -15.97 1.52
C ASP A 309 2.60 -15.01 1.29
N LYS A 310 1.42 -15.55 0.93
CA LYS A 310 0.19 -14.76 0.81
C LYS A 310 -0.28 -14.20 2.15
N GLU A 311 -0.23 -15.01 3.22
CA GLU A 311 -0.56 -14.52 4.58
C GLU A 311 0.38 -13.37 4.98
N LEU A 312 1.68 -13.53 4.74
CA LEU A 312 2.68 -12.48 4.98
C LEU A 312 2.36 -11.21 4.19
N GLY A 313 2.00 -11.33 2.92
CA GLY A 313 1.56 -10.19 2.12
C GLY A 313 0.34 -9.49 2.71
N GLY A 314 -0.68 -10.24 3.14
CA GLY A 314 -1.85 -9.67 3.81
C GLY A 314 -1.50 -8.96 5.12
N TYR A 315 -0.54 -9.46 5.89
CA TYR A 315 -0.01 -8.77 7.08
C TYR A 315 0.75 -7.47 6.72
N LEU A 316 1.53 -7.50 5.64
CA LEU A 316 2.27 -6.33 5.14
C LEU A 316 1.34 -5.21 4.65
N MET A 317 0.08 -5.50 4.30
CA MET A 317 -0.88 -4.46 3.91
C MET A 317 -1.28 -3.53 5.07
N TRP A 318 -1.17 -3.95 6.33
CA TRP A 318 -1.70 -3.17 7.46
C TRP A 318 -0.74 -2.97 8.64
N LEU A 319 0.15 -3.92 8.94
CA LEU A 319 1.08 -3.78 10.06
C LEU A 319 2.08 -2.62 9.87
N PRO A 320 2.75 -2.48 8.71
CA PRO A 320 3.68 -1.37 8.51
C PRO A 320 2.97 -0.01 8.47
N THR A 321 1.77 0.06 7.87
CA THR A 321 0.99 1.30 7.82
C THR A 321 0.59 1.76 9.21
N LEU A 322 0.23 0.84 10.12
CA LEU A 322 -0.01 1.14 11.53
C LEU A 322 1.22 1.79 12.18
N LEU A 323 2.41 1.21 12.00
CA LEU A 323 3.63 1.74 12.60
C LEU A 323 3.98 3.12 12.05
N ILE A 324 3.84 3.31 10.74
CA ILE A 324 4.11 4.59 10.08
C ILE A 324 3.11 5.65 10.51
N ASP A 325 1.81 5.34 10.57
CA ASP A 325 0.78 6.28 11.00
C ASP A 325 0.95 6.69 12.46
N VAL A 326 1.21 5.72 13.35
CA VAL A 326 1.45 5.98 14.77
C VAL A 326 2.73 6.77 15.01
N ALA A 327 3.78 6.57 14.22
CA ALA A 327 5.03 7.34 14.31
C ALA A 327 4.92 8.73 13.66
N ALA A 328 4.14 8.85 12.58
CA ALA A 328 3.89 10.09 11.87
C ALA A 328 3.19 11.11 12.77
N VAL A 329 2.15 10.71 13.51
CA VAL A 329 1.37 11.60 14.38
C VAL A 329 2.22 12.42 15.38
N PRO A 330 3.10 11.84 16.23
CA PRO A 330 3.94 12.59 17.15
C PRO A 330 5.07 13.35 16.46
N LEU A 331 5.64 12.82 15.36
CA LEU A 331 6.65 13.54 14.58
C LEU A 331 6.05 14.81 13.92
N PHE A 332 4.81 14.73 13.42
CA PHE A 332 4.06 15.89 12.91
C PHE A 332 3.75 16.88 14.02
N LEU A 333 3.32 16.44 15.20
CA LEU A 333 3.12 17.32 16.36
C LEU A 333 4.41 18.10 16.72
N VAL A 334 5.56 17.44 16.79
CA VAL A 334 6.83 18.07 17.17
C VAL A 334 7.38 19.00 16.08
N LEU A 335 7.24 18.64 14.80
CA LEU A 335 7.70 19.47 13.68
C LEU A 335 6.77 20.66 13.40
N LEU A 336 5.49 20.56 13.74
CA LEU A 336 4.47 21.62 13.55
C LEU A 336 4.37 22.59 14.74
N LEU A 337 4.74 22.16 15.95
CA LEU A 337 4.75 23.00 17.14
C LEU A 337 6.00 23.88 17.27
N LYS A 338 6.93 23.89 16.29
CA LYS A 338 7.91 24.98 16.21
C LYS A 338 7.16 26.26 15.90
N PRO A 339 7.05 27.22 16.84
CA PRO A 339 6.31 28.44 16.59
C PRO A 339 6.95 29.13 15.38
N ALA A 340 6.12 29.52 14.42
CA ALA A 340 6.50 30.56 13.49
C ALA A 340 6.96 31.73 14.35
N VAL A 341 8.25 32.06 14.29
CA VAL A 341 8.76 33.31 14.84
C VAL A 341 7.93 34.39 14.15
N LEU A 342 6.94 34.94 14.85
CA LEU A 342 6.19 36.08 14.38
C LEU A 342 7.25 37.15 14.10
N PRO A 343 7.32 37.71 12.88
CA PRO A 343 8.19 38.87 12.66
C PRO A 343 7.79 39.87 13.73
N SER A 344 8.76 40.30 14.54
CA SER A 344 8.56 41.32 15.55
C SER A 344 7.88 42.49 14.86
N GLN A 345 6.60 42.67 15.15
CA GLN A 345 5.92 43.93 14.87
C GLN A 345 6.72 44.94 15.68
N THR A 346 7.62 45.67 15.02
CA THR A 346 8.21 46.87 15.57
C THR A 346 7.04 47.79 15.79
N LEU A 347 6.52 47.81 17.02
CA LEU A 347 5.54 48.80 17.44
C LEU A 347 6.13 50.16 17.06
N PRO A 348 5.39 51.04 16.37
CA PRO A 348 5.87 52.38 16.09
C PRO A 348 6.27 52.99 17.42
N GLU A 349 7.52 53.44 17.47
CA GLU A 349 8.07 54.18 18.60
C GLU A 349 7.11 55.33 18.90
N VAL A 350 6.42 55.23 20.03
CA VAL A 350 5.57 56.31 20.52
C VAL A 350 6.53 57.40 20.97
N THR A 351 6.89 58.29 20.04
CA THR A 351 7.58 59.53 20.36
C THR A 351 6.68 60.32 21.31
N ASN A 352 7.01 60.29 22.59
CA ASN A 352 6.31 61.02 23.63
C ASN A 352 6.64 62.52 23.47
N PRO A 353 5.69 63.39 23.07
CA PRO A 353 5.96 64.82 22.94
C PRO A 353 5.70 65.51 24.28
N ALA A 354 6.53 65.23 25.28
CA ALA A 354 6.46 65.96 26.56
C ALA A 354 7.76 65.79 27.36
N ALA A 355 8.80 66.53 26.98
CA ALA A 355 9.86 66.91 27.90
C ALA A 355 9.98 68.44 27.85
N PRO A 356 9.66 69.18 28.92
CA PRO A 356 9.82 70.62 28.94
C PRO A 356 11.30 70.99 28.88
N ALA A 357 11.61 71.96 28.02
CA ALA A 357 12.93 72.52 27.84
C ALA A 357 13.48 73.06 29.18
N ALA A 358 14.63 72.53 29.60
CA ALA A 358 15.42 73.12 30.66
C ALA A 358 15.89 74.50 30.23
N PHE A 359 15.38 75.54 30.89
CA PHE A 359 15.91 76.90 30.81
C PHE A 359 17.32 76.91 31.40
N HIS A 360 18.32 77.15 30.57
CA HIS A 360 19.59 77.73 30.98
C HIS A 360 19.54 79.23 30.67
N GLY A 361 19.64 80.05 31.72
CA GLY A 361 19.69 81.51 31.67
C GLY A 361 19.78 82.06 33.08
#